data_AF-A0A7W0V722-F1
#
_entry.id   AF-A0A7W0V722-F1
#
_cell.length_a   1.000
_cell.length_b   1.000
_cell.length_c   1.000
_cell.angle_alpha   90.00
_cell.angle_beta   90.00
_cell.angle_gamma   90.00
#
_symmetry.space_group_name_H-M   'P 1'
#
loop_
_entity.id
_entity.type
_entity.pdbx_description
1 polymer ?
#
loop_
_entity_poly.entity_id
_entity_poly.type
_entity_poly.pdbx_seq_one_letter_code
_entity_poly.pdbx_strand_id
1 'polypeptide(L)'
;MAQSPAATEPELTEDGAAATTAEAPADASPGPAWVRPAAVATLVSSVVGSAWLLSSYRQRSGSLDAALDSPHIAGALTLGLIAVMSLAVVMLRPERGALHALVATSAVWSVALVVALVVAWAAVSRADRQDAWHGVPVTTAADVDAYLADYGPAGVSSVRIPTGVHVQSMEFLNGDNVQMAGYVWQRFGPDVPQDLLRGVVLPEAVEEAYELTEAYRFEENGVETIGWYFAAVLRQPFEYAEFPFDEQNAWLRIWDRDFSGDVVLVPDFAAYTSIAPASLPGVEEEFVYSGWTPMYSGFSYSNQPYQTSFGMGDANELNSPPELYFNLVLERSFVGPFFEHFIFAIAAACLLFGLLVLTTNDERLKSQFQLTTSGVLGAATGLLFAVILKHNQLRGGVSSRGVTYIEVIPIILYVLVVVVVLNAILLASPVNIRFIEHRNNMLPKLAYWPVLLGLVFAATLAVLFRA
;
A
#
# COMPACT_ATOMS: atom_id res chain seq x y z
N MET A 1 36.48 -65.64 -61.87
CA MET A 1 35.74 -64.78 -60.92
C MET A 1 36.76 -63.78 -60.36
N ALA A 2 36.97 -62.67 -61.08
CA ALA A 2 36.37 -61.35 -60.82
C ALA A 2 36.96 -60.72 -59.53
N GLN A 3 38.16 -60.11 -59.60
CA GLN A 3 38.48 -58.71 -59.97
C GLN A 3 37.84 -57.65 -59.04
N SER A 4 38.64 -57.13 -58.12
CA SER A 4 38.61 -55.73 -57.67
C SER A 4 39.72 -54.98 -58.39
N PRO A 5 39.48 -53.79 -58.94
CA PRO A 5 40.54 -52.88 -59.31
C PRO A 5 40.60 -51.67 -58.37
N ALA A 6 41.84 -51.30 -58.06
CA ALA A 6 42.27 -50.08 -57.43
C ALA A 6 41.97 -48.84 -58.31
N ALA A 7 41.67 -47.72 -57.65
CA ALA A 7 41.69 -46.37 -58.23
C ALA A 7 42.73 -45.58 -57.41
N THR A 8 43.96 -45.37 -57.89
CA THR A 8 44.47 -44.20 -58.65
C THR A 8 44.12 -42.84 -58.04
N GLU A 9 45.08 -42.24 -57.34
CA GLU A 9 45.25 -40.77 -57.26
C GLU A 9 45.61 -40.23 -58.65
N PRO A 10 45.24 -38.97 -58.94
CA PRO A 10 46.31 -37.96 -59.02
C PRO A 10 45.95 -36.57 -58.47
N GLU A 11 46.95 -36.00 -57.80
CA GLU A 11 47.56 -34.69 -58.07
C GLU A 11 46.76 -33.38 -57.88
N LEU A 12 47.34 -32.55 -56.99
CA LEU A 12 47.04 -31.16 -56.69
C LEU A 12 47.13 -30.24 -57.92
N THR A 13 46.16 -29.33 -58.05
CA THR A 13 46.43 -27.96 -58.54
C THR A 13 45.56 -26.95 -57.79
N GLU A 14 46.21 -25.89 -57.35
CA GLU A 14 45.65 -24.69 -56.76
C GLU A 14 44.67 -23.97 -57.71
N ASP A 15 43.74 -23.26 -57.09
CA ASP A 15 43.34 -21.87 -57.36
C ASP A 15 41.84 -21.71 -57.64
N GLY A 16 41.15 -21.04 -56.71
CA GLY A 16 39.70 -20.96 -56.69
C GLY A 16 39.16 -20.28 -55.44
N ALA A 17 39.68 -19.10 -55.13
CA ALA A 17 39.03 -18.17 -54.21
C ALA A 17 37.64 -17.79 -54.76
N ALA A 18 36.59 -18.47 -54.27
CA ALA A 18 35.20 -18.15 -54.56
C ALA A 18 34.48 -17.77 -53.25
N ALA A 19 34.57 -16.46 -52.97
CA ALA A 19 33.60 -15.62 -52.26
C ALA A 19 32.65 -16.33 -51.30
N THR A 20 33.02 -16.31 -50.01
CA THR A 20 32.04 -16.21 -48.92
C THR A 20 31.18 -14.97 -49.16
N THR A 21 30.00 -15.15 -49.74
CA THR A 21 28.91 -14.17 -49.68
C THR A 21 28.53 -14.00 -48.21
N ALA A 22 29.17 -13.02 -47.57
CA ALA A 22 28.68 -12.44 -46.33
C ALA A 22 27.26 -11.94 -46.61
N GLU A 23 26.29 -12.64 -46.04
CA GLU A 23 24.90 -12.23 -46.01
C GLU A 23 24.86 -10.84 -45.36
N ALA A 24 24.57 -9.82 -46.18
CA ALA A 24 24.50 -8.44 -45.74
C ALA A 24 23.44 -8.31 -44.62
N PRO A 25 23.66 -7.49 -43.58
CA PRO A 25 22.65 -7.28 -42.55
C PRO A 25 21.40 -6.72 -43.23
N ALA A 26 20.30 -7.48 -43.15
CA ALA A 26 19.00 -7.09 -43.67
C ALA A 26 18.67 -5.64 -43.29
N ASP A 27 18.41 -4.82 -44.30
CA ASP A 27 18.10 -3.40 -44.22
C ASP A 27 17.23 -3.07 -42.99
N ALA A 28 17.83 -2.36 -42.03
CA ALA A 28 17.07 -1.69 -40.98
C ALA A 28 16.37 -0.50 -41.65
N SER A 29 15.11 -0.71 -42.05
CA SER A 29 14.28 0.38 -42.54
C SER A 29 14.25 1.49 -41.49
N PRO A 30 14.62 2.74 -41.86
CA PRO A 30 14.61 3.84 -40.90
C PRO A 30 13.19 4.01 -40.36
N GLY A 31 13.07 3.98 -39.04
CA GLY A 31 11.81 4.24 -38.37
C GLY A 31 11.27 5.64 -38.71
N PRO A 32 10.00 5.90 -38.39
CA PRO A 32 9.34 7.13 -38.80
C PRO A 32 10.11 8.37 -38.35
N ALA A 33 10.39 9.30 -39.27
CA ALA A 33 11.20 10.50 -39.00
C ALA A 33 10.61 11.42 -37.90
N TRP A 34 9.34 11.22 -37.53
CA TRP A 34 8.66 11.99 -36.49
C TRP A 34 8.97 11.54 -35.06
N VAL A 35 9.52 10.33 -34.84
CA VAL A 35 9.73 9.77 -33.49
C VAL A 35 10.65 10.65 -32.65
N ARG A 36 11.77 11.10 -33.24
CA ARG A 36 12.76 11.92 -32.53
C ARG A 36 12.26 13.35 -32.22
N PRO A 37 11.70 14.14 -33.15
CA PRO A 37 11.17 15.45 -32.82
C PRO A 37 10.01 15.36 -31.82
N ALA A 38 9.17 14.32 -31.89
CA ALA A 38 8.14 14.08 -30.88
C ALA A 38 8.76 13.81 -29.50
N ALA A 39 9.76 12.93 -29.40
CA ALA A 39 10.45 12.65 -28.13
C ALA A 39 11.12 13.89 -27.53
N VAL A 40 11.70 14.78 -28.36
CA VAL A 40 12.26 16.05 -27.90
C VAL A 40 11.17 16.98 -27.38
N ALA A 41 10.05 17.11 -28.09
CA ALA A 41 8.93 17.94 -27.65
C ALA A 41 8.35 17.42 -26.32
N THR A 42 8.14 16.11 -26.20
CA THR A 42 7.66 15.47 -24.97
C THR A 42 8.63 15.69 -23.82
N LEU A 43 9.94 15.47 -24.04
CA LEU A 43 10.98 15.73 -23.04
C LEU A 43 10.90 17.15 -22.50
N VAL A 44 10.87 18.16 -23.37
CA VAL A 44 10.82 19.57 -22.97
C VAL A 44 9.53 19.86 -22.20
N SER A 45 8.37 19.44 -22.70
CA SER A 45 7.09 19.67 -22.02
C SER A 45 7.02 19.00 -20.65
N SER A 46 7.55 17.79 -20.52
CA SER A 46 7.51 17.02 -19.28
C SER A 46 8.46 17.58 -18.22
N VAL A 47 9.67 18.03 -18.62
CA VAL A 47 10.59 18.70 -17.70
C VAL A 47 10.00 20.01 -17.18
N VAL A 48 9.46 20.84 -18.08
CA VAL A 48 8.84 22.13 -17.70
C VAL A 48 7.62 21.90 -16.80
N GLY A 49 6.76 20.95 -17.16
CA GLY A 49 5.57 20.64 -16.37
C GLY A 49 5.90 20.07 -14.99
N SER A 50 6.88 19.16 -14.88
CA SER A 50 7.32 18.62 -13.59
C SER A 50 7.90 19.71 -12.69
N ALA A 51 8.76 20.58 -13.22
CA ALA A 51 9.31 21.72 -12.48
C ALA A 51 8.23 22.70 -12.02
N TRP A 52 7.24 22.97 -12.88
CA TRP A 52 6.11 23.83 -12.53
C TRP A 52 5.27 23.23 -11.40
N LEU A 53 4.94 21.93 -11.46
CA LEU A 53 4.18 21.24 -10.41
C LEU A 53 4.93 21.25 -9.07
N LEU A 54 6.23 20.95 -9.06
CA LEU A 54 7.04 21.00 -7.83
C LEU A 54 7.14 22.43 -7.28
N SER A 55 7.30 23.43 -8.14
CA SER A 55 7.37 24.83 -7.71
C SER A 55 6.04 25.32 -7.13
N SER A 56 4.93 24.97 -7.76
CA SER A 56 3.59 25.33 -7.30
C SER A 56 3.21 24.60 -6.02
N TYR A 57 3.65 23.35 -5.86
CA TYR A 57 3.51 22.60 -4.61
C TYR A 57 4.26 23.30 -3.48
N ARG A 58 5.57 23.55 -3.66
CA ARG A 58 6.41 24.21 -2.66
C ARG A 58 5.87 25.59 -2.24
N GLN A 59 5.30 26.34 -3.18
CA GLN A 59 4.67 27.63 -2.88
C GLN A 59 3.43 27.52 -1.98
N ARG A 60 2.70 26.39 -2.04
CA ARG A 60 1.51 26.15 -1.21
C ARG A 60 1.84 25.50 0.13
N SER A 61 2.71 24.49 0.14
CA SER A 61 3.01 23.68 1.33
C SER A 61 4.11 24.26 2.22
N GLY A 62 4.92 25.20 1.73
CA GLY A 62 6.05 25.78 2.49
C GLY A 62 7.25 24.83 2.66
N SER A 63 7.06 23.51 2.59
CA SER A 63 8.11 22.48 2.56
C SER A 63 7.95 21.54 1.36
N LEU A 64 8.99 20.74 1.09
CA LEU A 64 8.95 19.62 0.14
C LEU A 64 8.61 18.29 0.83
N ASP A 65 8.29 18.33 2.12
CA ASP A 65 7.88 17.14 2.85
C ASP A 65 6.51 16.73 2.30
N ALA A 66 6.44 15.51 1.77
CA ALA A 66 5.37 15.06 0.91
C ALA A 66 4.05 14.95 1.68
N ALA A 67 3.18 15.94 1.59
CA ALA A 67 1.75 15.74 1.80
C ALA A 67 1.24 14.86 0.65
N LEU A 68 0.95 13.60 0.97
CA LEU A 68 0.60 12.54 0.03
C LEU A 68 -0.61 12.84 -0.85
N ASP A 69 -1.50 13.71 -0.38
CA ASP A 69 -2.78 13.99 -1.04
C ASP A 69 -2.68 15.07 -2.13
N SER A 70 -1.45 15.45 -2.51
CA SER A 70 -1.25 16.45 -3.53
C SER A 70 -1.13 15.80 -4.92
N PRO A 71 -2.12 15.96 -5.81
CA PRO A 71 -2.02 15.51 -7.20
C PRO A 71 -0.82 16.14 -7.94
N HIS A 72 -0.24 17.21 -7.38
CA HIS A 72 0.97 17.84 -7.88
C HIS A 72 2.20 16.93 -7.77
N ILE A 73 2.35 16.15 -6.68
CA ILE A 73 3.48 15.23 -6.50
C ILE A 73 3.36 14.07 -7.48
N ALA A 74 2.18 13.43 -7.54
CA ALA A 74 1.90 12.37 -8.50
C ALA A 74 2.13 12.80 -9.95
N GLY A 75 1.65 14.00 -10.30
CA GLY A 75 1.88 14.61 -11.61
C GLY A 75 3.35 14.89 -11.87
N ALA A 76 4.09 15.43 -10.89
CA ALA A 76 5.51 15.71 -11.01
C ALA A 76 6.34 14.44 -11.23
N LEU A 77 6.05 13.36 -10.49
CA LEU A 77 6.68 12.05 -10.64
C LEU A 77 6.40 11.46 -12.03
N THR A 78 5.14 11.51 -12.48
CA THR A 78 4.74 11.01 -13.80
C THR A 78 5.44 11.76 -14.93
N LEU A 79 5.48 13.08 -14.87
CA LEU A 79 6.17 13.90 -15.85
C LEU A 79 7.69 13.72 -15.80
N GLY A 80 8.27 13.57 -14.61
CA GLY A 80 9.69 13.25 -14.43
C GLY A 80 10.06 11.92 -15.10
N LEU A 81 9.23 10.89 -14.91
CA LEU A 81 9.40 9.59 -15.56
C LEU A 81 9.30 9.70 -17.10
N ILE A 82 8.29 10.40 -17.62
CA ILE A 82 8.11 10.61 -19.07
C ILE A 82 9.31 11.36 -19.66
N ALA A 83 9.87 12.34 -18.93
CA ALA A 83 11.08 13.03 -19.36
C ALA A 83 12.27 12.07 -19.49
N VAL A 84 12.53 11.22 -18.49
CA VAL A 84 13.62 10.23 -18.55
C VAL A 84 13.42 9.24 -19.70
N MET A 85 12.19 8.75 -19.89
CA MET A 85 11.87 7.83 -20.99
C MET A 85 12.05 8.49 -22.37
N SER A 86 11.65 9.75 -22.51
CA SER A 86 11.80 10.53 -23.75
C SER A 86 13.28 10.83 -24.04
N LEU A 87 14.07 11.14 -23.00
CA LEU A 87 15.51 11.33 -23.11
C LEU A 87 16.21 10.05 -23.61
N ALA A 88 15.80 8.88 -23.12
CA ALA A 88 16.32 7.61 -23.58
C ALA A 88 16.09 7.40 -25.09
N VAL A 89 14.91 7.74 -25.61
CA VAL A 89 14.61 7.67 -27.05
C VAL A 89 15.51 8.61 -27.85
N VAL A 90 15.71 9.85 -27.40
CA VAL A 90 16.57 10.84 -28.09
C VAL A 90 18.03 10.39 -28.15
N MET A 91 18.54 9.77 -27.08
CA MET A 91 19.94 9.35 -26.95
C MET A 91 20.23 8.03 -27.64
N LEU A 92 19.41 7.00 -27.38
CA LEU A 92 19.66 5.63 -27.85
C LEU A 92 19.17 5.38 -29.27
N ARG A 93 18.27 6.22 -29.77
CA ARG A 93 17.75 6.19 -31.14
C ARG A 93 17.16 4.83 -31.57
N PRO A 94 16.21 4.27 -30.80
CA PRO A 94 15.58 2.97 -31.11
C PRO A 94 14.88 2.96 -32.48
N GLU A 95 14.50 4.13 -33.02
CA GLU A 95 13.89 4.26 -34.35
C GLU A 95 14.79 3.76 -35.49
N ARG A 96 16.10 3.65 -35.25
CA ARG A 96 17.04 3.07 -36.23
C ARG A 96 16.91 1.56 -36.35
N GLY A 97 16.11 0.91 -35.51
CA GLY A 97 15.86 -0.52 -35.56
C GLY A 97 17.07 -1.38 -35.17
N ALA A 98 18.11 -0.81 -34.57
CA ALA A 98 19.25 -1.58 -34.08
C ALA A 98 18.87 -2.35 -32.80
N LEU A 99 19.16 -3.66 -32.76
CA LEU A 99 18.74 -4.52 -31.63
C LEU A 99 19.27 -4.01 -30.29
N HIS A 100 20.55 -3.62 -30.23
CA HIS A 100 21.16 -3.09 -29.01
C HIS A 100 20.48 -1.81 -28.52
N ALA A 101 20.06 -0.92 -29.44
CA ALA A 101 19.37 0.31 -29.10
C ALA A 101 17.96 0.05 -28.55
N LEU A 102 17.25 -0.93 -29.11
CA LEU A 102 15.93 -1.35 -28.63
C LEU A 102 15.99 -1.98 -27.24
N VAL A 103 16.95 -2.90 -27.03
CA VAL A 103 17.19 -3.53 -25.73
C VAL A 103 17.60 -2.49 -24.69
N ALA A 104 18.54 -1.61 -25.03
CA ALA A 104 18.97 -0.53 -24.14
C ALA A 104 17.81 0.41 -23.78
N THR A 105 16.94 0.74 -24.73
CA THR A 105 15.76 1.59 -24.46
C THR A 105 14.79 0.92 -23.50
N SER A 106 14.45 -0.35 -23.73
CA SER A 106 13.60 -1.13 -22.83
C SER A 106 14.20 -1.25 -21.42
N ALA A 107 15.51 -1.49 -21.32
CA ALA A 107 16.22 -1.56 -20.05
C ALA A 107 16.20 -0.22 -19.30
N VAL A 108 16.52 0.89 -19.98
CA VAL A 108 16.48 2.23 -19.37
C VAL A 108 15.08 2.60 -18.92
N TRP A 109 14.04 2.29 -19.70
CA TRP A 109 12.65 2.51 -19.30
C TRP A 109 12.27 1.69 -18.05
N SER A 110 12.68 0.43 -17.99
CA SER A 110 12.43 -0.44 -16.85
C SER A 110 13.14 0.08 -15.58
N VAL A 111 14.41 0.48 -15.70
CA VAL A 111 15.16 1.07 -14.58
C VAL A 111 14.53 2.39 -14.13
N ALA A 112 14.12 3.25 -15.06
CA ALA A 112 13.45 4.51 -14.74
C ALA A 112 12.14 4.27 -13.98
N LEU A 113 11.36 3.26 -14.36
CA LEU A 113 10.14 2.85 -13.66
C LEU A 113 10.42 2.30 -12.25
N VAL A 114 11.46 1.47 -12.08
CA VAL A 114 11.88 1.00 -10.75
C VAL A 114 12.27 2.17 -9.86
N VAL A 115 13.07 3.11 -10.38
CA VAL A 115 13.46 4.32 -9.64
C VAL A 115 12.23 5.15 -9.27
N ALA A 116 11.29 5.34 -10.21
CA ALA A 116 10.06 6.07 -9.95
C ALA A 116 9.17 5.39 -8.88
N LEU A 117 9.09 4.06 -8.89
CA LEU A 117 8.41 3.28 -7.84
C LEU A 117 9.07 3.45 -6.47
N VAL A 118 10.39 3.34 -6.39
CA VAL A 118 11.13 3.53 -5.14
C VAL A 118 10.96 4.95 -4.60
N VAL A 119 11.02 5.96 -5.47
CA VAL A 119 10.77 7.36 -5.08
C VAL A 119 9.33 7.55 -4.62
N ALA A 120 8.35 6.94 -5.29
CA ALA A 120 6.96 6.99 -4.88
C ALA A 120 6.78 6.37 -3.49
N TRP A 121 7.24 5.13 -3.26
CA TRP A 121 7.14 4.47 -1.96
C TRP A 121 7.87 5.23 -0.86
N ALA A 122 9.05 5.80 -1.13
CA ALA A 122 9.78 6.62 -0.17
C ALA A 122 9.08 7.95 0.15
N ALA A 123 8.26 8.48 -0.77
CA ALA A 123 7.40 9.63 -0.50
C ALA A 123 6.20 9.22 0.37
N VAL A 124 5.61 8.04 0.11
CA VAL A 124 4.51 7.51 0.94
C VAL A 124 4.97 7.23 2.36
N SER A 125 6.11 6.56 2.55
CA SER A 125 6.60 6.15 3.87
C SER A 125 7.17 7.30 4.74
N ARG A 126 7.06 8.55 4.29
CA ARG A 126 7.56 9.73 5.04
C ARG A 126 6.47 10.74 5.32
N ALA A 127 5.28 10.50 4.78
CA ALA A 127 4.18 11.40 4.94
C ALA A 127 3.49 11.07 6.26
N ASP A 128 3.28 12.11 7.05
CA ASP A 128 2.59 12.04 8.32
C ASP A 128 1.08 12.13 8.08
N ARG A 129 0.28 11.14 8.50
CA ARG A 129 -1.17 11.13 8.28
C ARG A 129 -1.93 11.28 9.60
N GLN A 130 -1.91 12.50 10.11
CA GLN A 130 -2.66 12.88 11.30
C GLN A 130 -4.19 12.79 11.14
N ASP A 131 -4.72 12.49 9.95
CA ASP A 131 -6.16 12.38 9.72
C ASP A 131 -6.76 11.03 10.17
N ALA A 132 -5.95 10.10 10.69
CA ALA A 132 -6.42 8.80 11.18
C ALA A 132 -7.26 8.88 12.48
N TRP A 133 -7.36 10.05 13.12
CA TRP A 133 -8.05 10.21 14.40
C TRP A 133 -9.56 9.99 14.28
N HIS A 134 -10.14 9.35 15.30
CA HIS A 134 -11.58 9.26 15.43
C HIS A 134 -12.10 10.46 16.22
N GLY A 135 -12.99 11.27 15.64
CA GLY A 135 -13.56 12.44 16.32
C GLY A 135 -12.61 13.66 16.34
N VAL A 136 -12.95 14.66 17.14
CA VAL A 136 -12.20 15.92 17.27
C VAL A 136 -11.20 15.80 18.42
N PRO A 137 -9.88 15.85 18.16
CA PRO A 137 -8.86 15.76 19.20
C PRO A 137 -8.99 16.90 20.22
N VAL A 138 -8.80 16.57 21.50
CA VAL A 138 -8.78 17.55 22.60
C VAL A 138 -7.52 17.38 23.43
N THR A 139 -6.80 18.49 23.63
CA THR A 139 -5.49 18.48 24.29
C THR A 139 -5.46 19.39 25.53
N THR A 140 -6.45 20.28 25.65
CA THR A 140 -6.56 21.23 26.76
C THR A 140 -7.98 21.31 27.30
N ALA A 141 -8.13 21.82 28.52
CA ALA A 141 -9.45 22.09 29.10
C ALA A 141 -10.25 23.11 28.26
N ALA A 142 -9.58 24.05 27.60
CA ALA A 142 -10.23 25.01 26.70
C ALA A 142 -10.80 24.33 25.45
N ASP A 143 -10.11 23.32 24.90
CA ASP A 143 -10.63 22.53 23.77
C ASP A 143 -11.88 21.76 24.17
N VAL A 144 -11.87 21.17 25.36
CA VAL A 144 -13.03 20.47 25.95
C VAL A 144 -14.19 21.44 26.13
N ASP A 145 -13.96 22.61 26.74
CA ASP A 145 -14.99 23.62 26.95
C ASP A 145 -15.58 24.13 25.63
N ALA A 146 -14.74 24.37 24.61
CA ALA A 146 -15.17 24.78 23.28
C ALA A 146 -16.04 23.70 22.62
N TYR A 147 -15.60 22.44 22.63
CA TYR A 147 -16.35 21.34 22.04
C TYR A 147 -17.70 21.12 22.75
N LEU A 148 -17.70 21.12 24.09
CA LEU A 148 -18.92 20.93 24.87
C LEU A 148 -19.88 22.14 24.79
N ALA A 149 -19.40 23.34 24.48
CA ALA A 149 -20.28 24.48 24.22
C ALA A 149 -21.09 24.30 22.92
N ASP A 150 -20.49 23.69 21.91
CA ASP A 150 -21.11 23.47 20.60
C ASP A 150 -21.97 22.19 20.54
N TYR A 151 -21.54 21.14 21.25
CA TYR A 151 -22.11 19.80 21.13
C TYR A 151 -22.64 19.21 22.45
N GLY A 152 -22.49 19.91 23.57
CA GLY A 152 -23.02 19.47 24.86
C GLY A 152 -24.54 19.63 24.98
N PRO A 153 -25.18 18.96 25.96
CA PRO A 153 -26.61 19.10 26.21
C PRO A 153 -26.99 20.56 26.53
N ALA A 154 -27.90 21.14 25.73
CA ALA A 154 -28.29 22.54 25.91
C ALA A 154 -29.09 22.74 27.20
N GLY A 155 -28.66 23.68 28.05
CA GLY A 155 -29.39 24.11 29.24
C GLY A 155 -29.25 23.20 30.47
N VAL A 156 -28.36 22.21 30.43
CA VAL A 156 -28.08 21.30 31.55
C VAL A 156 -26.62 21.43 31.98
N SER A 157 -26.37 21.62 33.27
CA SER A 157 -25.01 21.58 33.83
C SER A 157 -24.61 20.13 34.06
N SER A 158 -24.01 19.49 33.04
CA SER A 158 -23.55 18.11 33.15
C SER A 158 -22.42 17.96 34.16
N VAL A 159 -22.48 16.90 34.97
CA VAL A 159 -21.42 16.50 35.89
C VAL A 159 -20.23 16.01 35.07
N ARG A 160 -19.08 16.64 35.25
CA ARG A 160 -17.84 16.29 34.55
C ARG A 160 -17.08 15.24 35.35
N ILE A 161 -16.79 14.10 34.73
CA ILE A 161 -15.99 13.03 35.35
C ILE A 161 -14.64 12.94 34.64
N PRO A 162 -13.55 13.41 35.28
CA PRO A 162 -12.20 13.21 34.77
C PRO A 162 -11.92 11.71 34.59
N THR A 163 -11.58 11.34 33.37
CA THR A 163 -11.31 9.97 32.92
C THR A 163 -9.94 9.91 32.30
N GLY A 164 -9.13 8.94 32.71
CA GLY A 164 -7.84 8.68 32.09
C GLY A 164 -7.72 7.23 31.62
N VAL A 165 -6.77 7.02 30.71
CA VAL A 165 -6.45 5.76 30.05
C VAL A 165 -4.93 5.57 30.03
N HIS A 166 -4.49 4.32 30.28
CA HIS A 166 -3.13 3.87 30.10
C HIS A 166 -3.15 2.50 29.42
N VAL A 167 -2.71 2.41 28.17
CA VAL A 167 -2.66 1.17 27.39
C VAL A 167 -1.31 0.49 27.58
N GLN A 168 -1.34 -0.76 28.04
CA GLN A 168 -0.15 -1.56 28.30
C GLN A 168 0.24 -2.47 27.14
N SER A 169 -0.75 -2.98 26.41
CA SER A 169 -0.49 -3.86 25.28
C SER A 169 -1.62 -3.82 24.26
N MET A 170 -1.27 -4.16 23.02
CA MET A 170 -2.21 -4.30 21.92
C MET A 170 -1.73 -5.34 20.90
N GLU A 171 -2.66 -6.05 20.30
CA GLU A 171 -2.39 -6.94 19.17
C GLU A 171 -3.56 -6.91 18.17
N PHE A 172 -3.24 -6.70 16.89
CA PHE A 172 -4.22 -6.92 15.83
C PHE A 172 -4.40 -8.41 15.62
N LEU A 173 -5.57 -8.93 15.97
CA LEU A 173 -5.87 -10.36 15.84
C LEU A 173 -6.21 -10.72 14.39
N ASN A 174 -6.88 -9.80 13.68
CA ASN A 174 -7.26 -9.92 12.28
C ASN A 174 -7.60 -8.52 11.71
N GLY A 175 -8.26 -8.47 10.55
CA GLY A 175 -8.59 -7.18 9.92
C GLY A 175 -9.69 -6.36 10.59
N ASP A 176 -10.41 -6.86 11.59
CA ASP A 176 -11.46 -6.09 12.26
C ASP A 176 -11.44 -6.18 13.78
N ASN A 177 -10.54 -6.97 14.37
CA ASN A 177 -10.44 -7.14 15.81
C ASN A 177 -9.04 -6.77 16.29
N VAL A 178 -9.01 -5.89 17.29
CA VAL A 178 -7.82 -5.53 18.03
C VAL A 178 -8.00 -5.94 19.49
N GLN A 179 -7.03 -6.65 20.04
CA GLN A 179 -6.95 -6.90 21.47
C GLN A 179 -6.20 -5.75 22.12
N MET A 180 -6.73 -5.21 23.22
CA MET A 180 -6.06 -4.20 24.03
C MET A 180 -6.16 -4.56 25.52
N ALA A 181 -5.13 -4.21 26.27
CA ALA A 181 -5.17 -4.28 27.72
C ALA A 181 -4.50 -3.06 28.35
N GLY A 182 -4.96 -2.69 29.55
CA GLY A 182 -4.42 -1.56 30.28
C GLY A 182 -5.32 -1.12 31.43
N TYR A 183 -5.24 0.15 31.77
CA TYR A 183 -6.03 0.77 32.83
C TYR A 183 -6.88 1.90 32.29
N VAL A 184 -8.08 2.01 32.85
CA VAL A 184 -8.94 3.18 32.73
C VAL A 184 -9.32 3.60 34.13
N TRP A 185 -9.31 4.89 34.42
CA TRP A 185 -9.66 5.40 35.74
C TRP A 185 -10.58 6.60 35.64
N GLN A 186 -11.36 6.80 36.69
CA GLN A 186 -12.22 7.96 36.87
C GLN A 186 -11.97 8.60 38.23
N ARG A 187 -12.10 9.93 38.28
CA ARG A 187 -11.96 10.72 39.52
C ARG A 187 -13.30 11.38 39.85
N PHE A 188 -13.75 11.20 41.08
CA PHE A 188 -15.03 11.68 41.58
C PHE A 188 -14.78 12.71 42.68
N GLY A 189 -14.97 13.97 42.33
CA GLY A 189 -14.83 15.09 43.27
C GLY A 189 -16.03 15.20 44.24
N PRO A 190 -15.95 16.13 45.21
CA PRO A 190 -16.98 16.31 46.23
C PRO A 190 -18.34 16.76 45.65
N ASP A 191 -18.33 17.38 44.48
CA ASP A 191 -19.53 17.86 43.78
C ASP A 191 -20.25 16.75 42.98
N VAL A 192 -19.66 15.55 42.89
CA VAL A 192 -20.26 14.42 42.17
C VAL A 192 -21.29 13.73 43.07
N PRO A 193 -22.53 13.50 42.59
CA PRO A 193 -23.55 12.79 43.37
C PRO A 193 -23.08 11.42 43.87
N GLN A 194 -23.44 11.07 45.10
CA GLN A 194 -23.05 9.80 45.73
C GLN A 194 -23.81 8.60 45.17
N ASP A 195 -24.99 8.83 44.60
CA ASP A 195 -25.86 7.82 43.98
C ASP A 195 -25.51 7.53 42.51
N LEU A 196 -24.68 8.36 41.87
CA LEU A 196 -24.17 8.12 40.53
C LEU A 196 -23.41 6.78 40.47
N LEU A 197 -23.78 5.92 39.52
CA LEU A 197 -23.16 4.60 39.38
C LEU A 197 -21.71 4.73 38.89
N ARG A 198 -20.76 4.31 39.72
CA ARG A 198 -19.33 4.33 39.38
C ARG A 198 -19.01 3.21 38.38
N GLY A 199 -18.27 3.53 37.34
CA GLY A 199 -17.75 2.54 36.40
C GLY A 199 -17.72 3.04 34.97
N VAL A 200 -17.06 2.24 34.14
CA VAL A 200 -16.91 2.49 32.71
C VAL A 200 -17.46 1.32 31.91
N VAL A 201 -17.89 1.62 30.70
CA VAL A 201 -18.34 0.62 29.72
C VAL A 201 -17.56 0.85 28.43
N LEU A 202 -17.03 -0.24 27.87
CA LEU A 202 -16.39 -0.26 26.54
C LEU A 202 -17.39 -0.91 25.56
N PRO A 203 -18.25 -0.14 24.89
CA PRO A 203 -19.38 -0.66 24.10
C PRO A 203 -18.95 -1.46 22.85
N GLU A 204 -17.70 -1.35 22.42
CA GLU A 204 -17.17 -2.08 21.26
C GLU A 204 -16.50 -3.41 21.63
N ALA A 205 -16.46 -3.75 22.92
CA ALA A 205 -15.85 -4.98 23.41
C ALA A 205 -16.72 -6.20 23.07
N VAL A 206 -16.08 -7.26 22.59
CA VAL A 206 -16.73 -8.56 22.38
C VAL A 206 -16.90 -9.24 23.75
N GLU A 207 -18.14 -9.60 24.10
CA GLU A 207 -18.52 -10.08 25.44
C GLU A 207 -17.67 -11.26 25.92
N GLU A 208 -17.39 -12.23 25.04
CA GLU A 208 -16.60 -13.42 25.38
C GLU A 208 -15.10 -13.14 25.62
N ALA A 209 -14.66 -11.90 25.35
CA ALA A 209 -13.28 -11.48 25.47
C ALA A 209 -13.15 -10.09 26.11
N TYR A 210 -13.99 -9.81 27.13
CA TYR A 210 -14.00 -8.58 27.90
C TYR A 210 -13.87 -8.87 29.40
N GLU A 211 -12.78 -8.39 30.01
CA GLU A 211 -12.57 -8.38 31.45
C GLU A 211 -12.38 -6.93 31.92
N LEU A 212 -13.15 -6.54 32.94
CA LEU A 212 -13.00 -5.25 33.63
C LEU A 212 -12.99 -5.50 35.14
N THR A 213 -11.84 -5.31 35.78
CA THR A 213 -11.65 -5.56 37.22
C THR A 213 -11.17 -4.30 37.91
N GLU A 214 -11.78 -3.96 39.06
CA GLU A 214 -11.28 -2.86 39.88
C GLU A 214 -9.87 -3.21 40.38
N ALA A 215 -8.89 -2.45 39.94
CA ALA A 215 -7.48 -2.67 40.25
C ALA A 215 -7.04 -1.85 41.46
N TYR A 216 -7.57 -0.64 41.61
CA TYR A 216 -7.30 0.21 42.75
C TYR A 216 -8.44 1.19 43.02
N ARG A 217 -8.54 1.60 44.28
CA ARG A 217 -9.42 2.67 44.76
C ARG A 217 -8.73 3.40 45.90
N PHE A 218 -8.70 4.71 45.84
CA PHE A 218 -8.20 5.56 46.92
C PHE A 218 -8.91 6.90 46.93
N GLU A 219 -8.85 7.58 48.07
CA GLU A 219 -9.39 8.93 48.23
C GLU A 219 -8.27 9.88 48.65
N GLU A 220 -8.13 11.00 47.96
CA GLU A 220 -7.17 12.04 48.28
C GLU A 220 -7.83 13.41 48.18
N ASN A 221 -7.75 14.21 49.25
CA ASN A 221 -8.33 15.56 49.31
C ASN A 221 -9.83 15.62 48.95
N GLY A 222 -10.61 14.59 49.33
CA GLY A 222 -12.04 14.50 49.02
C GLY A 222 -12.34 14.14 47.56
N VAL A 223 -11.34 13.67 46.81
CA VAL A 223 -11.50 13.13 45.46
C VAL A 223 -11.28 11.62 45.51
N GLU A 224 -12.34 10.86 45.22
CA GLU A 224 -12.25 9.41 45.07
C GLU A 224 -11.71 9.08 43.67
N THR A 225 -10.66 8.28 43.59
CA THR A 225 -10.13 7.77 42.32
C THR A 225 -10.33 6.26 42.28
N ILE A 226 -10.96 5.77 41.22
CA ILE A 226 -11.17 4.34 40.98
C ILE A 226 -10.55 3.99 39.64
N GLY A 227 -9.68 2.98 39.62
CA GLY A 227 -9.04 2.46 38.43
C GLY A 227 -9.45 1.03 38.16
N TRP A 228 -9.76 0.74 36.91
CA TRP A 228 -10.06 -0.60 36.42
C TRP A 228 -8.97 -1.06 35.48
N TYR A 229 -8.49 -2.29 35.69
CA TYR A 229 -7.76 -3.01 34.66
C TYR A 229 -8.78 -3.55 33.65
N PHE A 230 -8.48 -3.35 32.36
CA PHE A 230 -9.26 -3.91 31.27
C PHE A 230 -8.39 -4.82 30.40
N ALA A 231 -9.01 -5.89 29.90
CA ALA A 231 -8.51 -6.68 28.78
C ALA A 231 -9.69 -6.96 27.85
N ALA A 232 -9.64 -6.43 26.63
CA ALA A 232 -10.76 -6.43 25.71
C ALA A 232 -10.33 -6.77 24.29
N VAL A 233 -11.14 -7.56 23.57
CA VAL A 233 -11.12 -7.58 22.10
C VAL A 233 -12.16 -6.61 21.59
N LEU A 234 -11.72 -5.63 20.82
CA LEU A 234 -12.52 -4.53 20.30
C LEU A 234 -12.67 -4.70 18.80
N ARG A 235 -13.92 -4.61 18.32
CA ARG A 235 -14.22 -4.78 16.90
C ARG A 235 -14.33 -3.43 16.19
N GLN A 236 -13.41 -3.14 15.27
CA GLN A 236 -13.25 -1.84 14.64
C GLN A 236 -13.11 -1.92 13.11
N PRO A 237 -13.64 -0.93 12.37
CA PRO A 237 -13.60 -0.89 10.92
C PRO A 237 -12.25 -0.36 10.38
N PHE A 238 -11.18 -1.14 10.58
CA PHE A 238 -9.86 -0.81 10.00
C PHE A 238 -9.88 -0.84 8.47
N GLU A 239 -9.13 0.06 7.83
CA GLU A 239 -9.06 0.19 6.37
C GLU A 239 -7.67 -0.22 5.87
N TYR A 240 -7.60 -1.20 4.96
CA TYR A 240 -6.34 -1.77 4.47
C TYR A 240 -6.10 -1.53 2.99
N ALA A 241 -6.85 -0.62 2.36
CA ALA A 241 -6.69 -0.28 0.95
C ALA A 241 -5.21 -0.01 0.57
N GLU A 242 -4.44 0.56 1.49
CA GLU A 242 -3.05 0.98 1.25
C GLU A 242 -2.00 -0.02 1.77
N PHE A 243 -2.42 -1.17 2.29
CA PHE A 243 -1.50 -2.17 2.82
C PHE A 243 -0.38 -2.52 1.82
N PRO A 244 0.90 -2.55 2.25
CA PRO A 244 1.37 -2.49 3.64
C PRO A 244 1.79 -1.09 4.14
N PHE A 245 1.45 -0.01 3.41
CA PHE A 245 1.76 1.38 3.79
C PHE A 245 0.64 2.02 4.61
N ASP A 246 -0.15 1.20 5.31
CA ASP A 246 -1.31 1.63 6.07
C ASP A 246 -0.94 2.18 7.45
N GLU A 247 -1.69 3.19 7.86
CA GLU A 247 -1.79 3.64 9.24
C GLU A 247 -3.16 3.22 9.78
N GLN A 248 -3.21 2.86 11.06
CA GLN A 248 -4.46 2.48 11.73
C GLN A 248 -4.62 3.28 13.01
N ASN A 249 -5.85 3.66 13.31
CA ASN A 249 -6.20 4.17 14.62
C ASN A 249 -6.99 3.10 15.35
N ALA A 250 -6.41 2.56 16.41
CA ALA A 250 -7.12 1.71 17.35
C ALA A 250 -7.60 2.59 18.51
N TRP A 251 -8.92 2.65 18.72
CA TRP A 251 -9.50 3.55 19.72
C TRP A 251 -10.17 2.80 20.87
N LEU A 252 -10.31 3.47 22.00
CA LEU A 252 -11.16 3.05 23.10
C LEU A 252 -12.31 4.03 23.17
N ARG A 253 -13.51 3.54 22.85
CA ARG A 253 -14.76 4.26 23.08
C ARG A 253 -15.18 4.05 24.52
N ILE A 254 -15.39 5.13 25.28
CA ILE A 254 -15.60 5.05 26.73
C ILE A 254 -16.96 5.65 27.07
N TRP A 255 -17.81 4.85 27.68
CA TRP A 255 -19.07 5.30 28.27
C TRP A 255 -18.96 5.33 29.79
N ASP A 256 -19.68 6.27 30.38
CA ASP A 256 -19.99 6.20 31.81
C ASP A 256 -20.98 5.06 32.06
N ARG A 257 -20.89 4.41 33.23
CA ARG A 257 -21.83 3.36 33.61
C ARG A 257 -23.26 3.90 33.76
N ASP A 258 -23.40 5.15 34.17
CA ASP A 258 -24.68 5.86 34.22
C ASP A 258 -24.87 6.71 32.95
N PHE A 259 -24.80 6.07 31.78
CA PHE A 259 -24.87 6.73 30.47
C PHE A 259 -26.19 7.48 30.19
N SER A 260 -27.22 7.26 31.02
CA SER A 260 -28.48 8.00 30.99
C SER A 260 -28.49 9.27 31.84
N GLY A 261 -27.51 9.44 32.73
CA GLY A 261 -27.39 10.61 33.57
C GLY A 261 -26.84 11.82 32.80
N ASP A 262 -26.96 13.00 33.42
CA ASP A 262 -26.36 14.25 32.92
C ASP A 262 -24.84 14.27 33.18
N VAL A 263 -24.13 13.26 32.67
CA VAL A 263 -22.71 13.04 32.91
C VAL A 263 -21.94 13.20 31.61
N VAL A 264 -20.80 13.87 31.67
CA VAL A 264 -19.85 13.95 30.56
C VAL A 264 -18.47 13.55 31.04
N LEU A 265 -17.86 12.60 30.33
CA LEU A 265 -16.49 12.21 30.59
C LEU A 265 -15.56 13.29 30.02
N VAL A 266 -14.58 13.72 30.80
CA VAL A 266 -13.54 14.67 30.38
C VAL A 266 -12.17 14.06 30.58
N PRO A 267 -11.16 14.33 29.73
CA PRO A 267 -9.81 13.82 29.96
C PRO A 267 -9.22 14.29 31.30
N ASP A 268 -8.62 13.38 32.06
CA ASP A 268 -7.84 13.71 33.26
C ASP A 268 -6.43 14.20 32.89
N PHE A 269 -6.35 15.35 32.19
CA PHE A 269 -5.09 15.89 31.65
C PHE A 269 -3.97 16.02 32.71
N ALA A 270 -4.33 16.29 33.97
CA ALA A 270 -3.37 16.47 35.05
C ALA A 270 -2.65 15.18 35.47
N ALA A 271 -3.16 14.01 35.08
CA ALA A 271 -2.52 12.72 35.35
C ALA A 271 -1.40 12.37 34.37
N TYR A 272 -1.22 13.16 33.30
CA TYR A 272 -0.21 12.93 32.27
C TYR A 272 0.96 13.92 32.40
N THR A 273 2.18 13.43 32.18
CA THR A 273 3.39 14.28 32.15
C THR A 273 3.42 15.21 30.93
N SER A 274 2.85 14.75 29.81
CA SER A 274 2.64 15.52 28.59
C SER A 274 1.36 15.02 27.92
N ILE A 275 0.60 15.94 27.33
CA ILE A 275 -0.62 15.65 26.56
C ILE A 275 -0.42 15.86 25.05
N ALA A 276 0.80 16.22 24.64
CA ALA A 276 1.13 16.37 23.23
C ALA A 276 0.99 15.00 22.55
N PRO A 277 0.25 14.87 21.43
CA PRO A 277 -0.04 13.54 20.90
C PRO A 277 1.20 12.71 20.52
N ALA A 278 2.24 13.38 20.03
CA ALA A 278 3.52 12.75 19.65
C ALA A 278 4.35 12.27 20.87
N SER A 279 4.00 12.67 22.09
CA SER A 279 4.64 12.14 23.31
C SER A 279 3.96 10.88 23.83
N LEU A 280 3.00 10.33 23.07
CA LEU A 280 2.27 9.10 23.37
C LEU A 280 1.64 9.07 24.80
N PRO A 281 0.85 10.09 25.20
CA PRO A 281 0.17 10.07 26.50
C PRO A 281 -0.65 8.78 26.69
N GLY A 282 -0.50 8.12 27.84
CA GLY A 282 -1.29 6.94 28.18
C GLY A 282 -0.92 5.69 27.40
N VAL A 283 0.32 5.58 26.93
CA VAL A 283 0.86 4.38 26.29
C VAL A 283 2.12 3.95 27.04
N GLU A 284 2.26 2.65 27.29
CA GLU A 284 3.46 2.06 27.89
C GLU A 284 4.71 2.27 27.02
N GLU A 285 5.86 2.59 27.63
CA GLU A 285 7.10 2.87 26.89
C GLU A 285 7.65 1.59 26.20
N GLU A 286 7.63 0.45 26.89
CA GLU A 286 8.08 -0.86 26.39
C GLU A 286 6.91 -1.69 25.81
N PHE A 287 6.07 -1.06 25.00
CA PHE A 287 4.91 -1.73 24.43
C PHE A 287 5.34 -2.69 23.29
N VAL A 288 4.76 -3.89 23.27
CA VAL A 288 5.11 -4.93 22.29
C VAL A 288 4.27 -4.72 21.04
N TYR A 289 4.89 -4.21 19.97
CA TYR A 289 4.14 -3.66 18.84
C TYR A 289 3.83 -4.62 17.67
N SER A 290 4.21 -5.90 17.70
CA SER A 290 3.87 -6.91 16.67
C SER A 290 3.84 -6.41 15.20
N GLY A 291 4.85 -5.64 14.77
CA GLY A 291 4.92 -5.08 13.41
C GLY A 291 4.26 -3.71 13.20
N TRP A 292 3.91 -3.02 14.26
CA TRP A 292 3.38 -1.64 14.29
C TRP A 292 4.31 -0.71 15.07
N THR A 293 4.08 0.60 14.99
CA THR A 293 4.79 1.61 15.78
C THR A 293 3.81 2.74 16.11
N PRO A 294 3.59 3.08 17.39
CA PRO A 294 2.73 4.18 17.75
C PRO A 294 3.35 5.50 17.31
N MET A 295 2.54 6.32 16.66
CA MET A 295 2.90 7.65 16.20
C MET A 295 2.28 8.70 17.12
N TYR A 296 1.00 8.51 17.46
CA TYR A 296 0.24 9.44 18.27
C TYR A 296 -0.70 8.71 19.22
N SER A 297 -0.96 9.31 20.38
CA SER A 297 -2.11 8.95 21.19
C SER A 297 -2.76 10.18 21.81
N GLY A 298 -4.01 10.04 22.24
CA GLY A 298 -4.68 11.10 22.97
C GLY A 298 -6.19 11.03 22.88
N PHE A 299 -6.83 12.02 23.48
CA PHE A 299 -8.27 12.04 23.63
C PHE A 299 -8.96 12.79 22.49
N SER A 300 -10.17 12.37 22.18
CA SER A 300 -11.05 13.06 21.26
C SER A 300 -12.51 12.93 21.69
N TYR A 301 -13.35 13.82 21.17
CA TYR A 301 -14.80 13.69 21.26
C TYR A 301 -15.41 13.33 19.92
N SER A 302 -16.45 12.51 19.97
CA SER A 302 -17.32 12.27 18.83
C SER A 302 -18.76 12.31 19.28
N ASN A 303 -19.62 12.96 18.49
CA ASN A 303 -21.06 12.93 18.72
C ASN A 303 -21.68 11.79 17.92
N GLN A 304 -22.39 10.90 18.61
CA GLN A 304 -22.98 9.71 18.01
C GLN A 304 -24.49 9.92 17.84
N PRO A 305 -25.01 10.03 16.60
CA PRO A 305 -26.42 10.31 16.36
C PRO A 305 -27.26 9.05 16.58
N TYR A 306 -27.60 8.77 17.82
CA TYR A 306 -28.49 7.67 18.16
C TYR A 306 -29.91 7.92 17.64
N GLN A 307 -30.48 6.88 17.03
CA GLN A 307 -31.88 6.89 16.59
C GLN A 307 -32.82 6.20 17.60
N THR A 308 -32.34 5.98 18.83
CA THR A 308 -33.06 5.28 19.88
C THR A 308 -32.72 5.86 21.24
N SER A 309 -33.66 5.78 22.18
CA SER A 309 -33.44 6.14 23.58
C SER A 309 -32.92 4.97 24.43
N PHE A 310 -32.65 3.81 23.81
CA PHE A 310 -32.38 2.56 24.52
C PHE A 310 -33.52 2.15 25.48
N GLY A 311 -34.73 2.64 25.22
CA GLY A 311 -35.92 2.41 26.07
C GLY A 311 -36.07 3.39 27.23
N MET A 312 -35.23 4.44 27.31
CA MET A 312 -35.24 5.42 28.39
C MET A 312 -35.85 6.75 27.93
N GLY A 313 -37.12 7.00 28.29
CA GLY A 313 -37.80 8.23 27.90
C GLY A 313 -38.08 8.34 26.39
N ASP A 314 -38.38 9.55 25.92
CA ASP A 314 -38.62 9.85 24.50
C ASP A 314 -37.29 9.94 23.74
N ALA A 315 -37.20 9.25 22.60
CA ALA A 315 -36.02 9.28 21.73
C ALA A 315 -35.71 10.66 21.14
N ASN A 316 -36.70 11.55 21.04
CA ASN A 316 -36.49 12.92 20.59
C ASN A 316 -35.98 13.85 21.71
N GLU A 317 -36.05 13.41 22.97
CA GLU A 317 -35.65 14.17 24.15
C GLU A 317 -34.32 13.67 24.74
N LEU A 318 -33.79 12.54 24.26
CA LEU A 318 -32.51 12.02 24.70
C LEU A 318 -31.36 12.87 24.13
N ASN A 319 -30.89 13.83 24.92
CA ASN A 319 -29.67 14.57 24.64
C ASN A 319 -28.46 13.70 25.01
N SER A 320 -27.97 12.90 24.07
CA SER A 320 -26.75 12.12 24.30
C SER A 320 -25.53 13.06 24.40
N PRO A 321 -24.80 13.06 25.53
CA PRO A 321 -23.57 13.84 25.64
C PRO A 321 -22.54 13.31 24.63
N PRO A 322 -21.61 14.16 24.16
CA PRO A 322 -20.49 13.69 23.37
C PRO A 322 -19.72 12.58 24.07
N GLU A 323 -19.29 11.61 23.30
CA GLU A 323 -18.60 10.45 23.83
C GLU A 323 -17.09 10.64 23.77
N LEU A 324 -16.43 10.19 24.83
CA LEU A 324 -14.99 10.28 24.96
C LEU A 324 -14.32 9.08 24.31
N TYR A 325 -13.33 9.37 23.48
CA TYR A 325 -12.47 8.38 22.85
C TYR A 325 -11.03 8.59 23.29
N PHE A 326 -10.30 7.49 23.45
CA PHE A 326 -8.84 7.50 23.49
C PHE A 326 -8.31 6.83 22.22
N ASN A 327 -7.48 7.53 21.46
CA ASN A 327 -6.97 7.09 20.16
C ASN A 327 -5.53 6.62 20.31
N LEU A 328 -5.18 5.57 19.58
CA LEU A 328 -3.80 5.12 19.39
C LEU A 328 -3.56 4.97 17.89
N VAL A 329 -2.89 5.97 17.30
CA VAL A 329 -2.52 5.98 15.88
C VAL A 329 -1.19 5.26 15.71
N LEU A 330 -1.19 4.27 14.83
CA LEU A 330 -0.12 3.29 14.63
C LEU A 330 0.27 3.26 13.15
N GLU A 331 1.57 3.34 12.88
CA GLU A 331 2.15 3.11 11.57
C GLU A 331 2.61 1.65 11.45
N ARG A 332 2.35 1.00 10.31
CA ARG A 332 2.86 -0.34 10.07
C ARG A 332 4.36 -0.31 9.78
N SER A 333 5.10 -1.24 10.38
CA SER A 333 6.44 -1.61 9.92
C SER A 333 6.36 -2.37 8.58
N PHE A 334 6.21 -1.61 7.50
CA PHE A 334 5.85 -2.15 6.18
C PHE A 334 6.92 -3.06 5.57
N VAL A 335 8.19 -2.90 5.97
CA VAL A 335 9.36 -3.56 5.34
C VAL A 335 9.22 -5.08 5.32
N GLY A 336 8.80 -5.68 6.43
CA GLY A 336 8.63 -7.13 6.54
C GLY A 336 7.58 -7.67 5.55
N PRO A 337 6.30 -7.27 5.69
CA PRO A 337 5.23 -7.66 4.77
C PRO A 337 5.53 -7.32 3.31
N PHE A 338 6.19 -6.19 3.05
CA PHE A 338 6.58 -5.78 1.72
C PHE A 338 7.56 -6.78 1.08
N PHE A 339 8.64 -7.14 1.76
CA PHE A 339 9.62 -8.09 1.23
C PHE A 339 9.04 -9.50 1.05
N GLU A 340 8.19 -9.96 1.98
CA GLU A 340 7.57 -11.29 1.90
C GLU A 340 6.81 -11.49 0.58
N HIS A 341 5.99 -10.50 0.18
CA HIS A 341 5.16 -10.60 -1.02
C HIS A 341 5.92 -10.21 -2.30
N PHE A 342 6.81 -9.22 -2.26
CA PHE A 342 7.54 -8.76 -3.45
C PHE A 342 8.56 -9.78 -3.96
N ILE A 343 9.28 -10.48 -3.07
CA ILE A 343 10.29 -11.46 -3.50
C ILE A 343 9.65 -12.56 -4.35
N PHE A 344 8.50 -13.06 -3.92
CA PHE A 344 7.75 -14.04 -4.68
C PHE A 344 7.29 -13.50 -6.04
N ALA A 345 6.75 -12.27 -6.06
CA ALA A 345 6.28 -11.64 -7.29
C ALA A 345 7.41 -11.40 -8.30
N ILE A 346 8.59 -10.97 -7.84
CA ILE A 346 9.79 -10.78 -8.68
C ILE A 346 10.25 -12.12 -9.25
N ALA A 347 10.30 -13.17 -8.42
CA ALA A 347 10.67 -14.51 -8.88
C ALA A 347 9.69 -15.01 -9.96
N ALA A 348 8.39 -14.85 -9.74
CA ALA A 348 7.35 -15.21 -10.70
C ALA A 348 7.48 -14.41 -12.01
N ALA A 349 7.71 -13.09 -11.93
CA ALA A 349 7.92 -12.24 -13.10
C ALA A 349 9.17 -12.66 -13.89
N CYS A 350 10.29 -12.93 -13.21
CA CYS A 350 11.51 -13.40 -13.86
C CYS A 350 11.33 -14.75 -14.56
N LEU A 351 10.66 -15.72 -13.92
CA LEU A 351 10.36 -17.02 -14.52
C LEU A 351 9.46 -16.88 -15.74
N LEU A 352 8.43 -16.03 -15.64
CA LEU A 352 7.51 -15.77 -16.75
C LEU A 352 8.20 -15.07 -17.92
N PHE A 353 9.10 -14.12 -17.64
CA PHE A 353 9.96 -13.50 -18.64
C PHE A 353 10.89 -14.52 -19.29
N GLY A 354 11.45 -15.45 -18.51
CA GLY A 354 12.25 -16.57 -19.02
C GLY A 354 11.47 -17.41 -20.02
N LEU A 355 10.22 -17.79 -19.68
CA LEU A 355 9.33 -18.51 -20.60
C LEU A 355 9.07 -17.72 -21.89
N LEU A 356 8.83 -16.41 -21.78
CA LEU A 356 8.63 -15.54 -22.94
C LEU A 356 9.88 -15.44 -23.84
N VAL A 357 11.07 -15.34 -23.25
CA VAL A 357 12.34 -15.26 -23.98
C VAL A 357 12.64 -16.57 -24.71
N LEU A 358 12.45 -17.70 -24.02
CA LEU A 358 12.65 -19.04 -24.57
C LEU A 358 11.62 -19.40 -25.65
N THR A 359 10.45 -18.75 -25.64
CA THR A 359 9.44 -18.89 -26.69
C THR A 359 9.92 -18.22 -27.98
N THR A 360 10.14 -19.05 -29.00
CA THR A 360 10.81 -18.68 -30.26
C THR A 360 10.20 -19.43 -31.43
N ASN A 361 10.19 -18.82 -32.62
CA ASN A 361 9.83 -19.47 -33.87
C ASN A 361 11.01 -20.02 -34.69
N ASP A 362 12.23 -19.70 -34.27
CA ASP A 362 13.48 -20.16 -34.90
C ASP A 362 13.71 -21.66 -34.64
N GLU A 363 13.82 -22.47 -35.70
CA GLU A 363 14.03 -23.92 -35.61
C GLU A 363 15.34 -24.32 -34.92
N ARG A 364 16.40 -23.50 -35.05
CA ARG A 364 17.68 -23.75 -34.38
C ARG A 364 17.57 -23.54 -32.88
N LEU A 365 16.84 -22.52 -32.45
CA LEU A 365 16.61 -22.26 -31.02
C LEU A 365 15.57 -23.23 -30.44
N LYS A 366 14.54 -23.62 -31.20
CA LYS A 366 13.56 -24.65 -30.80
C LYS A 366 14.25 -25.99 -30.50
N SER A 367 15.17 -26.42 -31.36
CA SER A 367 15.91 -27.68 -31.17
C SER A 367 16.89 -27.64 -29.98
N GLN A 368 17.47 -26.48 -29.68
CA GLN A 368 18.36 -26.31 -28.53
C GLN A 368 17.61 -26.23 -27.19
N PHE A 369 16.51 -25.49 -27.12
CA PHE A 369 15.77 -25.28 -25.87
C PHE A 369 14.73 -26.36 -25.58
N GLN A 370 14.29 -27.13 -26.59
CA GLN A 370 13.27 -28.18 -26.48
C GLN A 370 11.95 -27.74 -25.82
N LEU A 371 11.68 -26.43 -25.79
CA LEU A 371 10.49 -25.87 -25.17
C LEU A 371 9.34 -25.83 -26.18
N THR A 372 8.34 -26.68 -25.97
CA THR A 372 7.12 -26.71 -26.77
C THR A 372 6.07 -25.74 -26.23
N THR A 373 5.09 -25.37 -27.05
CA THR A 373 3.92 -24.58 -26.60
C THR A 373 3.17 -25.27 -25.45
N SER A 374 3.08 -26.60 -25.47
CA SER A 374 2.52 -27.38 -24.36
C SER A 374 3.36 -27.28 -23.08
N GLY A 375 4.70 -27.23 -23.20
CA GLY A 375 5.61 -26.99 -22.09
C GLY A 375 5.43 -25.60 -21.47
N VAL A 376 5.28 -24.56 -22.31
CA VAL A 376 4.96 -23.20 -21.84
C VAL A 376 3.63 -23.17 -21.10
N LEU A 377 2.59 -23.82 -21.66
CA LEU A 377 1.28 -23.91 -21.02
C LEU A 377 1.34 -24.62 -19.66
N GLY A 378 2.08 -25.74 -19.58
CA GLY A 378 2.28 -26.47 -18.32
C GLY A 378 3.01 -25.64 -17.27
N ALA A 379 4.12 -24.99 -17.65
CA ALA A 379 4.88 -24.13 -16.74
C ALA A 379 4.07 -22.91 -16.28
N ALA A 380 3.33 -22.26 -17.19
CA ALA A 380 2.46 -21.14 -16.88
C ALA A 380 1.31 -21.53 -15.96
N THR A 381 0.74 -22.72 -16.12
CA THR A 381 -0.32 -23.25 -15.23
C THR A 381 0.22 -23.46 -13.81
N GLY A 382 1.40 -24.06 -13.67
CA GLY A 382 2.06 -24.22 -12.37
C GLY A 382 2.37 -22.88 -11.70
N LEU A 383 2.85 -21.92 -12.48
CA LEU A 383 3.12 -20.57 -11.98
C LEU A 383 1.83 -19.84 -11.56
N LEU A 384 0.76 -19.93 -12.36
CA LEU A 384 -0.54 -19.34 -12.04
C LEU A 384 -1.08 -19.89 -10.72
N PHE A 385 -1.02 -21.20 -10.52
CA PHE A 385 -1.44 -21.84 -9.27
C PHE A 385 -0.62 -21.34 -8.07
N ALA A 386 0.70 -21.20 -8.22
CA ALA A 386 1.55 -20.67 -7.16
C ALA A 386 1.19 -19.21 -6.81
N VAL A 387 0.93 -18.36 -7.81
CA VAL A 387 0.49 -16.97 -7.57
C VAL A 387 -0.88 -16.92 -6.90
N ILE A 388 -1.82 -17.78 -7.31
CA ILE A 388 -3.14 -17.89 -6.67
C ILE A 388 -3.03 -18.30 -5.21
N LEU A 389 -2.20 -19.31 -4.91
CA LEU A 389 -2.00 -19.75 -3.54
C LEU A 389 -1.42 -18.63 -2.66
N LYS A 390 -0.45 -17.87 -3.20
CA LYS A 390 0.12 -16.71 -2.50
C LYS A 390 -0.87 -15.56 -2.29
N HIS A 391 -1.71 -15.27 -3.28
CA HIS A 391 -2.78 -14.29 -3.11
C HIS A 391 -3.80 -14.73 -2.05
N ASN A 392 -4.19 -16.00 -2.01
CA ASN A 392 -5.10 -16.51 -0.97
C ASN A 392 -4.48 -16.42 0.44
N GLN A 393 -3.17 -16.66 0.59
CA GLN A 393 -2.47 -16.48 1.86
C GLN A 393 -2.49 -15.02 2.34
N LEU A 394 -2.22 -14.08 1.43
CA LEU A 394 -2.30 -12.64 1.69
C LEU A 394 -3.72 -12.23 2.16
N ARG A 395 -4.76 -12.72 1.48
CA ARG A 395 -6.17 -12.49 1.84
C ARG A 395 -6.57 -13.05 3.20
N GLY A 396 -5.93 -14.14 3.62
CA GLY A 396 -6.14 -14.72 4.95
C GLY A 396 -5.59 -13.83 6.07
N GLY A 397 -4.50 -13.09 5.82
CA GLY A 397 -3.87 -12.20 6.79
C GLY A 397 -4.47 -10.80 6.86
N VAL A 398 -5.07 -10.32 5.76
CA VAL A 398 -5.69 -8.99 5.68
C VAL A 398 -7.18 -9.14 5.41
N SER A 399 -8.02 -8.99 6.44
CA SER A 399 -9.48 -9.09 6.30
C SER A 399 -10.10 -7.80 5.74
N SER A 400 -9.56 -7.31 4.62
CA SER A 400 -10.09 -6.12 3.94
C SER A 400 -11.39 -6.43 3.20
N ARG A 401 -12.36 -5.50 3.28
CA ARG A 401 -13.57 -5.53 2.44
C ARG A 401 -13.24 -5.22 0.98
N GLY A 402 -12.15 -4.51 0.70
CA GLY A 402 -11.72 -4.06 -0.62
C GLY A 402 -10.57 -4.86 -1.23
N VAL A 403 -10.03 -4.35 -2.35
CA VAL A 403 -8.75 -4.78 -2.92
C VAL A 403 -7.66 -3.87 -2.37
N THR A 404 -6.69 -4.44 -1.69
CA THR A 404 -5.52 -3.77 -1.14
C THR A 404 -4.48 -3.49 -2.23
N TYR A 405 -3.62 -2.50 -2.01
CA TYR A 405 -2.54 -2.15 -2.95
C TYR A 405 -1.68 -3.36 -3.33
N ILE A 406 -1.27 -4.17 -2.35
CA ILE A 406 -0.40 -5.32 -2.59
C ILE A 406 -1.10 -6.44 -3.40
N GLU A 407 -2.43 -6.58 -3.30
CA GLU A 407 -3.22 -7.54 -4.10
C GLU A 407 -3.22 -7.22 -5.59
N VAL A 408 -2.92 -5.98 -5.98
CA VAL A 408 -2.82 -5.59 -7.40
C VAL A 408 -1.66 -6.33 -8.09
N ILE A 409 -0.59 -6.64 -7.39
CA ILE A 409 0.59 -7.32 -7.95
C ILE A 409 0.26 -8.74 -8.44
N PRO A 410 -0.30 -9.66 -7.62
CA PRO A 410 -0.70 -10.97 -8.11
C PRO A 410 -1.79 -10.88 -9.18
N ILE A 411 -2.71 -9.89 -9.12
CA ILE A 411 -3.70 -9.67 -10.18
C ILE A 411 -3.04 -9.33 -11.52
N ILE A 412 -2.04 -8.44 -11.53
CA ILE A 412 -1.24 -8.12 -12.72
C ILE A 412 -0.53 -9.39 -13.23
N LEU A 413 0.04 -10.19 -12.32
CA LEU A 413 0.71 -11.44 -12.70
C LEU A 413 -0.26 -12.44 -13.33
N TYR A 414 -1.52 -12.55 -12.87
CA TYR A 414 -2.52 -13.40 -13.52
C TYR A 414 -2.72 -13.02 -14.98
N VAL A 415 -2.90 -11.73 -15.25
CA VAL A 415 -3.07 -11.21 -16.60
C VAL A 415 -1.82 -11.47 -17.43
N LEU A 416 -0.63 -11.23 -16.89
CA LEU A 416 0.62 -11.47 -17.59
C LEU A 416 0.84 -12.95 -17.93
N VAL A 417 0.50 -13.86 -17.02
CA VAL A 417 0.60 -15.31 -17.30
C VAL A 417 -0.26 -15.67 -18.50
N VAL A 418 -1.51 -15.20 -18.52
CA VAL A 418 -2.42 -15.43 -19.65
C VAL A 418 -1.86 -14.81 -20.94
N VAL A 419 -1.37 -13.56 -20.89
CA VAL A 419 -0.78 -12.89 -22.05
C VAL A 419 0.43 -13.64 -22.62
N VAL A 420 1.31 -14.18 -21.77
CA VAL A 420 2.47 -14.96 -22.21
C VAL A 420 2.05 -16.30 -22.81
N VAL A 421 1.05 -16.97 -22.25
CA VAL A 421 0.48 -18.20 -22.83
C VAL A 421 -0.14 -17.92 -24.20
N LEU A 422 -0.95 -16.86 -24.31
CA LEU A 422 -1.55 -16.45 -25.58
C LEU A 422 -0.48 -16.08 -26.59
N ASN A 423 0.59 -15.40 -26.18
CA ASN A 423 1.71 -15.09 -27.03
C ASN A 423 2.38 -16.36 -27.59
N ALA A 424 2.61 -17.38 -26.76
CA ALA A 424 3.18 -18.65 -27.20
C ALA A 424 2.27 -19.42 -28.16
N ILE A 425 0.95 -19.41 -27.92
CA ILE A 425 -0.04 -20.04 -28.81
C ILE A 425 -0.09 -19.32 -30.16
N LEU A 426 -0.16 -17.98 -30.14
CA LEU A 426 -0.23 -17.17 -31.36
C LEU A 426 1.05 -17.29 -32.18
N LEU A 427 2.21 -17.34 -31.53
CA LEU A 427 3.49 -17.54 -32.20
C LEU A 427 3.56 -18.93 -32.87
N ALA A 428 2.97 -19.96 -32.26
CA ALA A 428 2.91 -21.31 -32.84
C ALA A 428 1.77 -21.52 -33.84
N SER A 429 0.85 -20.56 -33.96
CA SER A 429 -0.32 -20.61 -34.84
C SER A 429 0.05 -20.14 -36.26
N PRO A 430 -0.63 -20.62 -37.32
CA PRO A 430 -0.45 -20.11 -38.68
C PRO A 430 -1.00 -18.68 -38.90
N VAL A 431 -1.49 -18.01 -37.84
CA VAL A 431 -2.07 -16.67 -37.92
C VAL A 431 -0.95 -15.62 -37.85
N ASN A 432 -0.64 -15.02 -39.00
CA ASN A 432 0.43 -14.03 -39.10
C ASN A 432 0.04 -12.67 -38.45
N ILE A 433 0.30 -12.54 -37.15
CA ILE A 433 0.14 -11.27 -36.44
C ILE A 433 1.46 -10.49 -36.51
N ARG A 434 1.48 -9.41 -37.30
CA ARG A 434 2.66 -8.58 -37.57
C ARG A 434 3.41 -8.11 -36.31
N PHE A 435 2.73 -7.92 -35.17
CA PHE A 435 3.36 -7.49 -33.92
C PHE A 435 4.05 -8.62 -33.14
N ILE A 436 3.61 -9.87 -33.31
CA ILE A 436 4.12 -11.05 -32.57
C ILE A 436 5.24 -11.71 -33.36
N GLU A 437 5.12 -11.80 -34.68
CA GLU A 437 6.12 -12.44 -35.54
C GLU A 437 7.32 -11.53 -35.83
N HIS A 438 7.19 -10.22 -35.58
CA HIS A 438 8.26 -9.27 -35.87
C HIS A 438 9.56 -9.63 -35.13
N ARG A 439 10.59 -9.97 -35.91
CA ARG A 439 11.93 -10.34 -35.43
C ARG A 439 11.91 -11.38 -34.31
N ASN A 440 11.12 -12.45 -34.47
CA ASN A 440 11.09 -13.58 -33.54
C ASN A 440 10.64 -13.19 -32.12
N ASN A 441 9.41 -12.65 -32.02
CA ASN A 441 8.78 -12.30 -30.76
C ASN A 441 9.51 -11.18 -29.99
N MET A 442 10.18 -10.27 -30.70
CA MET A 442 11.03 -9.24 -30.09
C MET A 442 10.21 -8.18 -29.35
N LEU A 443 9.07 -7.75 -29.91
CA LEU A 443 8.27 -6.69 -29.30
C LEU A 443 7.71 -7.10 -27.93
N PRO A 444 7.07 -8.28 -27.76
CA PRO A 444 6.63 -8.73 -26.44
C PRO A 444 7.77 -8.86 -25.43
N LYS A 445 8.94 -9.34 -25.86
CA LYS A 445 10.15 -9.43 -25.00
C LYS A 445 10.61 -8.06 -24.51
N LEU A 446 10.63 -7.05 -25.38
CA LEU A 446 11.04 -5.68 -25.04
C LEU A 446 9.98 -4.95 -24.20
N ALA A 447 8.70 -5.25 -24.40
CA ALA A 447 7.60 -4.61 -23.70
C ALA A 447 7.36 -5.17 -22.29
N TYR A 448 7.77 -6.42 -22.02
CA TYR A 448 7.45 -7.14 -20.79
C TYR A 448 7.72 -6.33 -19.52
N TRP A 449 8.97 -5.92 -19.29
CA TRP A 449 9.36 -5.20 -18.07
C TRP A 449 8.77 -3.79 -17.98
N PRO A 450 8.84 -2.94 -19.03
CA PRO A 450 8.21 -1.62 -18.99
C PRO A 450 6.70 -1.67 -18.75
N VAL A 451 6.00 -2.66 -19.32
CA VAL A 451 4.54 -2.81 -19.13
C VAL A 451 4.22 -3.29 -17.72
N LEU A 452 4.89 -4.34 -17.23
CA LEU A 452 4.70 -4.83 -15.86
C LEU A 452 4.95 -3.71 -14.84
N LEU A 453 6.11 -3.06 -14.91
CA LEU A 453 6.49 -2.00 -13.98
C LEU A 453 5.60 -0.75 -14.16
N GLY A 454 5.18 -0.45 -15.39
CA GLY A 454 4.24 0.64 -15.68
C GLY A 454 2.86 0.41 -15.08
N LEU A 455 2.35 -0.82 -15.12
CA LEU A 455 1.08 -1.19 -14.47
C LEU A 455 1.18 -1.08 -12.94
N VAL A 456 2.28 -1.55 -12.35
CA VAL A 456 2.53 -1.40 -10.90
C VAL A 456 2.64 0.07 -10.53
N PHE A 457 3.38 0.88 -11.30
CA PHE A 457 3.50 2.32 -11.06
C PHE A 457 2.16 3.05 -11.18
N ALA A 458 1.35 2.72 -12.20
CA ALA A 458 0.00 3.27 -12.34
C ALA A 458 -0.88 2.91 -11.14
N ALA A 459 -0.82 1.66 -10.66
CA ALA A 459 -1.53 1.25 -9.44
C ALA A 459 -1.04 1.99 -8.19
N THR A 460 0.28 2.19 -8.04
CA THR A 460 0.87 2.97 -6.94
C THR A 460 0.30 4.38 -6.91
N LEU A 461 0.29 5.08 -8.05
CA LEU A 461 -0.29 6.42 -8.13
C LEU A 461 -1.80 6.40 -7.90
N ALA A 462 -2.49 5.43 -8.47
CA ALA A 462 -3.95 5.34 -8.39
C ALA A 462 -4.46 4.95 -7.01
N VAL A 463 -3.65 4.35 -6.13
CA VAL A 463 -4.08 3.95 -4.77
C VAL A 463 -3.48 4.87 -3.72
N LEU A 464 -2.17 5.13 -3.76
CA LEU A 464 -1.44 5.82 -2.69
C LEU A 464 -1.32 7.34 -2.87
N PHE A 465 -1.73 7.87 -4.02
CA PHE A 465 -1.72 9.31 -4.32
C PHE A 465 -3.12 9.80 -4.75
N ARG A 466 -4.17 9.18 -4.20
CA ARG A 466 -5.54 9.68 -4.38
C ARG A 466 -5.69 11.00 -3.63
N ALA A 467 -6.54 11.88 -4.18
CA ALA A 467 -6.92 13.15 -3.57
C ALA A 467 -8.27 13.04 -2.87
#